data_AF-A0A2D9GZE9-F1
#
_entry.id   AF-A0A2D9GZE9-F1
#
_cell.length_a   1.000
_cell.length_b   1.000
_cell.length_c   1.000
_cell.angle_alpha   90.00
_cell.angle_beta   90.00
_cell.angle_gamma   90.00
#
_symmetry.space_group_name_H-M   'P 1'
#
loop_
_entity.id
_entity.type
_entity.pdbx_description
1 polymer ?
#
loop_
_entity_poly.entity_id
_entity_poly.type
_entity_poly.pdbx_seq_one_letter_code
_entity_poly.pdbx_strand_id
1 'polypeptide(L)'
;MAILKRMKRWLFSADALRHAVLLAVMTLVIVEPAYAQDLSGLQKMLDNIVKALTGGIGRSIAILGVVGLGLMMIIGRLNWIVFIMILAGIAIVFSAAAIVDGMGAGG
;
A
#
# COMPACT_ATOMS: atom_id res chain seq x y z
N MET A 1 4.63 -48.39 36.43
CA MET A 1 3.94 -47.19 36.95
C MET A 1 4.85 -46.13 37.60
N ALA A 2 6.12 -46.43 37.93
CA ALA A 2 7.03 -45.49 38.60
C ALA A 2 7.59 -44.37 37.68
N ILE A 3 7.77 -44.63 36.40
CA ILE A 3 8.34 -43.67 35.43
C ILE A 3 7.39 -42.49 35.17
N LEU A 4 6.08 -42.77 35.04
CA LEU A 4 5.07 -41.74 34.84
C LEU A 4 4.96 -40.79 36.05
N LYS A 5 5.08 -41.33 37.28
CA LYS A 5 5.09 -40.54 38.51
C LYS A 5 6.33 -39.65 38.61
N ARG A 6 7.46 -40.07 38.04
CA ARG A 6 8.70 -39.28 38.01
C ARG A 6 8.60 -38.16 36.98
N MET A 7 8.09 -38.42 35.77
CA MET A 7 7.82 -37.39 34.75
C MET A 7 6.79 -36.36 35.21
N LYS A 8 5.67 -36.79 35.82
CA LYS A 8 4.65 -35.88 36.33
C LYS A 8 5.23 -34.97 37.43
N ARG A 9 6.16 -35.48 38.25
CA ARG A 9 6.84 -34.71 39.30
C ARG A 9 7.88 -33.72 38.75
N TRP A 10 8.45 -34.02 37.58
CA TRP A 10 9.32 -33.10 36.83
C TRP A 10 8.51 -31.97 36.17
N LEU A 11 7.37 -32.29 35.55
CA LEU A 11 6.46 -31.33 34.91
C LEU A 11 5.78 -30.38 35.91
N PHE A 12 5.41 -30.88 37.09
CA PHE A 12 4.81 -30.10 38.18
C PHE A 12 5.85 -29.61 39.21
N SER A 13 7.14 -29.62 38.86
CA SER A 13 8.15 -28.99 39.71
C SER A 13 7.97 -27.46 39.65
N ALA A 14 8.12 -26.80 40.80
CA ALA A 14 7.93 -25.34 40.90
C ALA A 14 8.79 -24.59 39.89
N ASP A 15 9.97 -25.12 39.57
CA ASP A 15 10.90 -24.54 38.62
C ASP A 15 10.43 -24.73 37.18
N ALA A 16 9.97 -25.93 36.77
CA ALA A 16 9.44 -26.13 35.42
C ALA A 16 8.20 -25.24 35.14
N LEU A 17 7.33 -25.08 36.13
CA LEU A 17 6.18 -24.19 36.04
C LEU A 17 6.60 -22.71 35.95
N ARG A 18 7.62 -22.29 36.70
CA ARG A 18 8.20 -20.93 36.61
C ARG A 18 8.78 -20.65 35.23
N HIS A 19 9.53 -21.60 34.64
CA HIS A 19 10.09 -21.43 33.30
C HIS A 19 8.99 -21.42 32.22
N ALA A 20 7.96 -22.26 32.35
CA ALA A 20 6.83 -22.26 31.43
C ALA A 20 6.01 -20.95 31.50
N VAL A 21 5.79 -20.41 32.71
CA VAL A 21 5.13 -19.12 32.89
C VAL A 21 5.99 -17.98 32.36
N LEU A 22 7.30 -17.98 32.62
CA LEU A 22 8.22 -16.98 32.06
C LEU A 22 8.23 -17.03 30.53
N LEU A 23 8.27 -18.22 29.92
CA LEU A 23 8.20 -18.37 28.47
C LEU A 23 6.85 -17.90 27.91
N ALA A 24 5.74 -18.19 28.59
CA ALA A 24 4.41 -17.71 28.20
C ALA A 24 4.29 -16.18 28.31
N VAL A 25 4.86 -15.58 29.36
CA VAL A 25 4.92 -14.12 29.53
C VAL A 25 5.81 -13.49 28.47
N MET A 26 6.96 -14.10 28.15
CA MET A 26 7.81 -13.64 27.06
C MET A 26 7.09 -13.73 25.71
N THR A 27 6.33 -14.80 25.45
CA THR A 27 5.52 -14.88 24.23
C THR A 27 4.41 -13.85 24.17
N LEU A 28 3.82 -13.45 25.31
CA LEU A 28 2.83 -12.38 25.40
C LEU A 28 3.44 -10.99 25.18
N VAL A 29 4.67 -10.77 25.63
CA VAL A 29 5.43 -9.52 25.37
C VAL A 29 5.89 -9.45 23.90
N ILE A 30 6.09 -10.60 23.25
CA ILE A 30 6.43 -10.73 21.82
C ILE A 30 5.17 -10.95 20.96
N VAL A 31 3.95 -10.83 21.52
CA VAL A 31 2.75 -10.59 20.69
C VAL A 31 2.82 -9.15 20.20
N GLU A 32 3.79 -8.92 19.33
CA GLU A 32 3.71 -7.86 18.36
C GLU A 32 2.60 -8.27 17.39
N PRO A 33 1.53 -7.47 17.24
CA PRO A 33 0.48 -7.77 16.27
C PRO A 33 1.14 -7.79 14.90
N ALA A 34 1.14 -8.97 14.26
CA ALA A 34 1.68 -9.25 12.92
C ALA A 34 2.22 -8.00 12.21
N TYR A 35 3.47 -7.63 12.50
CA TYR A 35 4.12 -6.54 11.79
C TYR A 35 4.17 -6.96 10.32
N ALA A 36 3.42 -6.25 9.49
CA ALA A 36 3.73 -6.10 8.07
C ALA A 36 5.24 -5.81 8.00
N GLN A 37 6.01 -6.75 7.46
CA GLN A 37 7.46 -6.62 7.34
C GLN A 37 7.76 -5.44 6.40
N ASP A 38 7.94 -4.26 6.98
CA ASP A 38 8.41 -3.00 6.41
C ASP A 38 8.10 -2.77 4.91
N LEU A 39 6.81 -2.73 4.54
CA LEU A 39 6.39 -2.28 3.20
C LEU A 39 6.63 -0.78 2.99
N SER A 40 7.21 -0.05 3.95
CA SER A 40 7.43 1.39 3.84
C SER A 40 8.34 1.74 2.66
N GLY A 41 9.31 0.88 2.34
CA GLY A 41 10.15 1.04 1.15
C GLY A 41 9.37 0.92 -0.15
N LEU A 42 8.53 -0.11 -0.27
CA LEU A 42 7.68 -0.32 -1.44
C LEU A 42 6.63 0.79 -1.58
N GLN A 43 5.97 1.18 -0.49
CA GLN A 43 5.01 2.27 -0.46
C GLN A 43 5.64 3.60 -0.89
N LYS A 44 6.83 3.93 -0.39
CA LYS A 44 7.57 5.13 -0.82
C LYS A 44 7.94 5.08 -2.30
N MET A 45 8.33 3.92 -2.83
CA MET A 45 8.60 3.79 -4.27
C MET A 45 7.34 4.02 -5.10
N LEU A 46 6.20 3.45 -4.70
CA LEU A 46 4.93 3.64 -5.39
C LEU A 46 4.48 5.12 -5.32
N ASP A 47 4.57 5.75 -4.15
CA ASP A 47 4.24 7.17 -3.98
C ASP A 47 5.14 8.08 -4.83
N ASN A 48 6.43 7.74 -4.95
CA ASN A 48 7.35 8.49 -5.80
C ASN A 48 7.02 8.33 -7.28
N ILE A 49 6.59 7.14 -7.73
CA ILE A 49 6.14 6.91 -9.11
C ILE A 49 4.86 7.70 -9.37
N VAL A 50 3.89 7.65 -8.45
CA VAL A 50 2.66 8.44 -8.57
C VAL A 50 2.99 9.94 -8.63
N LYS A 51 3.83 10.44 -7.73
CA LYS A 51 4.27 11.84 -7.73
C LYS A 51 5.04 12.21 -9.00
N ALA A 52 5.83 11.32 -9.58
CA ALA A 52 6.50 11.58 -10.85
C ALA A 52 5.49 11.70 -12.01
N LEU A 53 4.45 10.85 -12.02
CA LEU A 53 3.44 10.79 -13.08
C LEU A 53 2.35 11.87 -12.97
N THR A 54 1.89 12.21 -11.77
CA THR A 54 0.79 13.17 -11.54
C THR A 54 1.26 14.49 -10.91
N GLY A 55 2.52 14.58 -10.48
CA GLY A 55 3.09 15.80 -9.91
C GLY A 55 3.42 16.87 -10.95
N GLY A 56 4.24 17.85 -10.56
CA GLY A 56 4.51 19.04 -11.37
C GLY A 56 5.10 18.74 -12.75
N ILE A 57 5.93 17.71 -12.87
CA ILE A 57 6.53 17.28 -14.14
C ILE A 57 5.49 16.58 -15.03
N GLY A 58 4.71 15.65 -14.50
CA GLY A 58 3.63 14.99 -15.25
C GLY A 58 2.59 15.98 -15.76
N ARG A 59 2.25 16.99 -14.94
CA ARG A 59 1.34 18.08 -15.33
C ARG A 59 1.89 18.92 -16.48
N SER A 60 3.17 19.31 -16.45
CA SER A 60 3.74 20.12 -17.54
C SER A 60 3.78 19.35 -18.86
N ILE A 61 4.12 18.06 -18.83
CA ILE A 61 4.08 17.19 -20.01
C ILE A 61 2.66 17.07 -20.56
N ALA A 62 1.65 16.88 -19.69
CA ALA A 62 0.26 16.82 -20.12
C ALA A 62 -0.20 18.12 -20.78
N ILE A 63 0.17 19.27 -20.23
CA ILE A 63 -0.16 20.58 -20.83
C ILE A 63 0.47 20.70 -22.23
N LEU A 64 1.75 20.34 -22.40
CA LEU A 64 2.40 20.34 -23.71
C LEU A 64 1.70 19.41 -24.71
N GLY A 65 1.27 18.23 -24.26
CA GLY A 65 0.48 17.30 -25.07
C GLY A 65 -0.86 17.88 -25.50
N VAL A 66 -1.61 18.51 -24.58
CA VAL A 66 -2.90 19.16 -24.88
C VAL A 66 -2.73 20.30 -25.88
N VAL A 67 -1.67 21.11 -25.72
CA VAL A 67 -1.35 22.18 -26.68
C VAL A 67 -1.08 21.60 -28.07
N GLY A 68 -0.27 20.53 -28.16
CA GLY A 68 0.00 19.84 -29.43
C GLY A 68 -1.27 19.25 -30.07
N LEU A 69 -2.14 18.63 -29.28
CA LEU A 69 -3.43 18.09 -29.74
C LEU A 69 -4.37 19.19 -30.23
N GLY A 70 -4.43 20.32 -29.54
CA GLY A 70 -5.19 21.50 -29.96
C GLY A 70 -4.71 22.04 -31.31
N LEU A 71 -3.39 22.07 -31.53
CA LEU A 71 -2.83 22.45 -32.82
C LEU A 71 -3.16 21.43 -33.93
N MET A 72 -3.05 20.12 -33.65
CA MET A 72 -3.40 19.07 -34.61
C MET A 72 -4.87 19.09 -35.03
N MET A 73 -5.74 19.53 -34.12
CA MET A 73 -7.15 19.67 -34.35
C MET A 73 -7.48 20.85 -35.28
N ILE A 74 -6.78 21.98 -35.16
CA ILE A 74 -6.95 23.14 -36.06
C ILE A 74 -6.47 22.81 -37.49
N ILE A 75 -5.47 21.93 -37.64
CA ILE A 75 -4.99 21.45 -38.95
C ILE A 75 -6.03 20.50 -39.62
N GLY A 76 -7.13 20.16 -38.94
CA GLY A 76 -8.19 19.31 -39.48
C GLY A 76 -7.81 17.84 -39.61
N ARG A 77 -6.68 17.43 -39.03
CA ARG A 77 -6.18 16.05 -39.09
C ARG A 77 -6.67 15.16 -37.94
N LEU A 78 -7.38 15.74 -36.97
CA LEU A 78 -7.92 15.04 -35.80
C LEU A 78 -9.45 15.11 -35.77
N ASN A 79 -10.11 13.99 -35.53
CA ASN A 79 -11.56 13.94 -35.32
C ASN A 79 -11.93 14.53 -33.95
N TRP A 80 -12.99 15.33 -33.90
CA TRP A 80 -13.58 15.89 -32.68
C TRP A 80 -13.88 14.86 -31.59
N ILE A 81 -14.37 13.68 -31.96
CA ILE A 81 -14.66 12.62 -30.97
C ILE A 81 -13.37 12.11 -30.32
N VAL A 82 -12.30 11.95 -31.12
CA VAL A 82 -10.99 11.50 -30.63
C VAL A 82 -10.36 12.55 -29.73
N PHE A 83 -10.50 13.84 -30.08
CA PHE A 83 -10.01 14.94 -29.26
C PHE A 83 -10.63 14.94 -27.85
N ILE A 84 -11.96 14.85 -27.77
CA ILE A 84 -12.68 14.83 -26.49
C ILE A 84 -12.32 13.58 -25.67
N MET A 85 -12.16 12.43 -26.31
CA MET A 85 -11.77 11.19 -25.64
C MET A 85 -10.37 11.29 -25.01
N ILE A 86 -9.42 11.94 -25.68
CA ILE A 86 -8.08 12.16 -25.13
C ILE A 86 -8.13 13.15 -23.95
N LEU A 87 -8.89 14.26 -24.07
CA LEU A 87 -9.07 15.21 -22.98
C LEU A 87 -9.73 14.57 -21.75
N ALA A 88 -10.76 13.75 -21.96
CA ALA A 88 -11.41 13.00 -20.88
C ALA A 88 -10.44 12.02 -20.21
N GLY A 89 -9.61 11.32 -20.98
CA GLY A 89 -8.57 10.44 -20.43
C GLY A 89 -7.57 11.19 -19.54
N ILE A 90 -7.08 12.34 -19.99
CA ILE A 90 -6.18 13.19 -19.20
C ILE A 90 -6.86 13.67 -17.91
N ALA A 91 -8.12 14.11 -17.99
CA ALA A 91 -8.88 14.55 -16.83
C ALA A 91 -9.06 13.43 -15.78
N ILE A 92 -9.31 12.19 -16.23
CA ILE A 92 -9.45 11.03 -15.34
C ILE A 92 -8.11 10.71 -14.64
N VAL A 93 -6.99 10.73 -15.35
CA VAL A 93 -5.66 10.45 -14.76
C VAL A 93 -5.32 11.41 -13.62
N PHE A 94 -5.59 12.71 -13.79
CA PHE A 94 -5.34 13.70 -12.73
C PHE A 94 -6.39 13.66 -11.60
N SER A 95 -7.57 13.09 -11.84
CA SER A 95 -8.63 12.95 -10.84
C SER A 95 -8.55 11.65 -10.03
N ALA A 96 -7.73 10.69 -10.45
CA ALA A 96 -7.67 9.34 -9.88
C ALA A 96 -7.42 9.32 -8.37
N ALA A 97 -6.51 10.17 -7.86
CA ALA A 97 -6.19 10.22 -6.43
C ALA A 97 -7.41 10.59 -5.58
N ALA A 98 -8.15 11.64 -5.96
CA ALA A 98 -9.34 12.08 -5.23
C ALA A 98 -10.45 11.01 -5.20
N ILE A 99 -10.60 10.23 -6.28
CA ILE A 99 -11.58 9.13 -6.35
C ILE A 99 -11.17 8.00 -5.39
N VAL A 100 -9.91 7.59 -5.41
CA VAL A 100 -9.39 6.50 -4.56
C VAL A 100 -9.41 6.92 -3.09
N ASP A 101 -9.01 8.15 -2.77
CA ASP A 101 -9.05 8.69 -1.41
C ASP A 101 -10.51 8.77 -0.89
N GLY A 102 -11.44 9.16 -1.75
CA GLY A 102 -12.87 9.17 -1.44
C GLY A 102 -13.46 7.78 -1.19
N MET A 103 -12.92 6.73 -1.81
CA MET A 103 -13.29 5.34 -1.51
C MET A 103 -12.70 4.84 -0.19
N GLY A 104 -11.51 5.32 0.20
CA GLY A 104 -10.83 4.92 1.44
C GLY A 104 -11.42 5.55 2.71
N ALA A 105 -12.05 6.72 2.62
CA ALA A 105 -12.62 7.43 3.76
C ALA A 105 -13.96 6.86 4.28
N GLY A 106 -14.49 5.79 3.66
CA GLY A 106 -15.79 5.18 3.96
C GLY A 106 -15.75 3.87 4.75
N GLY A 107 -14.62 3.51 5.37
CA GLY A 107 -14.43 2.28 6.16
C GLY A 107 -13.88 2.56 7.55
#